data_AF-A0A8D8R537-F1
#
_entry.id   AF-A0A8D8R537-F1
#
_cell.length_a   1.000
_cell.length_b   1.000
_cell.length_c   1.000
_cell.angle_alpha   90.00
_cell.angle_beta   90.00
_cell.angle_gamma   90.00
#
_symmetry.space_group_name_H-M   'P 1'
#
loop_
_entity.id
_entity.type
_entity.pdbx_description
1 polymer ?
#
loop_
_entity_poly.entity_id
_entity_poly.type
_entity_poly.pdbx_seq_one_letter_code
_entity_poly.pdbx_strand_id
1 'polypeptide(L)'
;MSQVKNKFNRLNNNISVSYKKAKPNIDKELALWSDEARKLQKLHGEMLVLHDELDEEDANTELLSADHLQLMDDVETLILRYSKEEKKHRKKKLSLIHDNRALQDIQKFHYLDSCLELEAREEISHLQLTEQNYNIAWDHLNQIYNNNRSFVQTNIKQIFDVQYDTRNSILSASFGR
;
A
#
# COMPACT_ATOMS: atom_id res chain seq x y z
N MET A 1 -19.33 23.18 1.82
CA MET A 1 -18.85 23.25 0.42
C MET A 1 -17.43 23.83 0.23
N SER A 2 -17.14 25.12 0.46
CA SER A 2 -15.85 25.73 0.05
C SER A 2 -14.60 25.05 0.63
N GLN A 3 -14.60 24.67 1.91
CA GLN A 3 -13.44 24.01 2.54
C GLN A 3 -13.18 22.59 2.02
N VAL A 4 -14.22 21.78 1.79
CA VAL A 4 -14.09 20.39 1.30
C VAL A 4 -13.56 20.39 -0.13
N LYS A 5 -14.11 21.24 -1.01
CA LYS A 5 -13.64 21.45 -2.39
C LYS A 5 -12.18 21.89 -2.46
N ASN A 6 -11.77 22.82 -1.58
CA ASN A 6 -10.38 23.26 -1.50
C ASN A 6 -9.43 22.14 -1.02
N LYS A 7 -9.87 21.34 -0.05
CA LYS A 7 -9.11 20.20 0.47
C LYS A 7 -8.93 19.12 -0.60
N PHE A 8 -10.00 18.78 -1.34
CA PHE A 8 -9.97 17.86 -2.48
C PHE A 8 -8.97 18.32 -3.54
N ASN A 9 -9.07 19.56 -4.02
CA ASN A 9 -8.18 20.09 -5.05
C ASN A 9 -6.71 20.07 -4.60
N ARG A 10 -6.44 20.37 -3.33
CA ARG A 10 -5.08 20.31 -2.76
C ARG A 10 -4.55 18.88 -2.76
N LEU A 11 -5.35 17.91 -2.30
CA LEU A 11 -4.95 16.50 -2.28
C LEU A 11 -4.75 15.96 -3.70
N ASN A 12 -5.65 16.26 -4.62
CA ASN A 12 -5.56 15.80 -6.01
C ASN A 12 -4.28 16.31 -6.68
N ASN A 13 -3.93 17.58 -6.47
CA ASN A 13 -2.68 18.14 -6.96
C ASN A 13 -1.45 17.46 -6.33
N ASN A 14 -1.48 17.21 -5.02
CA ASN A 14 -0.39 16.52 -4.34
C ASN A 14 -0.21 15.08 -4.84
N ILE A 15 -1.31 14.35 -5.07
CA ILE A 15 -1.31 13.01 -5.65
C ILE A 15 -0.71 13.06 -7.05
N SER A 16 -1.18 13.98 -7.91
CA SER A 16 -0.67 14.12 -9.28
C SER A 16 0.84 14.36 -9.31
N VAL A 17 1.35 15.26 -8.47
CA VAL A 17 2.80 15.54 -8.35
C VAL A 17 3.57 14.30 -7.89
N SER A 18 3.05 13.61 -6.87
CA SER A 18 3.73 12.45 -6.28
C SER A 18 3.72 11.26 -7.26
N TYR A 19 2.61 11.06 -7.99
CA TYR A 19 2.45 10.04 -9.01
C TYR A 19 3.43 10.25 -10.16
N LYS A 20 3.57 11.48 -10.67
CA LYS A 20 4.54 11.81 -11.73
C LYS A 20 5.98 11.54 -11.33
N LYS A 21 6.33 11.65 -10.04
CA LYS A 21 7.67 11.33 -9.52
C LYS A 21 7.89 9.83 -9.33
N ALA A 22 6.88 9.11 -8.84
CA ALA A 22 6.98 7.68 -8.55
C ALA A 22 6.92 6.81 -9.83
N LYS A 23 6.00 7.12 -10.75
CA LYS A 23 5.74 6.34 -11.97
C LYS A 23 6.98 5.93 -12.77
N PRO A 24 7.93 6.83 -13.12
CA PRO A 24 9.09 6.46 -13.95
C PRO A 24 10.14 5.60 -13.20
N ASN A 25 10.01 5.45 -11.89
CA ASN A 25 11.00 4.77 -11.05
C ASN A 25 10.52 3.42 -10.52
N ILE A 26 9.30 3.00 -10.84
CA ILE A 26 8.70 1.76 -10.30
C ILE A 26 9.50 0.49 -10.63
N ASP A 27 10.22 0.51 -11.76
CA ASP A 27 11.08 -0.59 -12.21
C ASP A 27 12.55 -0.42 -11.80
N LYS A 28 12.86 0.67 -11.09
CA LYS A 28 14.20 0.94 -10.56
C LYS A 28 14.31 0.46 -9.12
N GLU A 29 15.53 0.58 -8.57
CA GLU A 29 15.82 0.15 -7.20
C GLU A 29 14.81 0.73 -6.19
N LEU A 30 14.22 -0.15 -5.38
CA LEU A 30 13.14 0.19 -4.43
C LEU A 30 13.48 1.39 -3.54
N ALA A 31 14.74 1.49 -3.12
CA ALA A 31 15.23 2.59 -2.29
C ALA A 31 14.99 3.98 -2.92
N LEU A 32 15.08 4.09 -4.25
CA LEU A 32 14.98 5.36 -4.98
C LEU A 32 13.57 5.95 -5.01
N TRP A 33 12.53 5.14 -4.75
CA TRP A 33 11.14 5.56 -4.91
C TRP A 33 10.22 5.16 -3.76
N SER A 34 10.74 4.45 -2.75
CA SER A 34 9.95 4.02 -1.59
C SER A 34 9.31 5.18 -0.82
N ASP A 35 10.00 6.31 -0.68
CA ASP A 35 9.45 7.47 0.04
C ASP A 35 8.27 8.11 -0.69
N GLU A 36 8.37 8.27 -2.02
CA GLU A 36 7.28 8.83 -2.80
C GLU A 36 6.10 7.84 -2.90
N ALA A 37 6.35 6.54 -2.93
CA ALA A 37 5.31 5.52 -2.89
C ALA A 37 4.55 5.52 -1.56
N ARG A 38 5.24 5.59 -0.42
CA ARG A 38 4.60 5.72 0.91
C ARG A 38 3.78 7.00 1.02
N LYS A 39 4.31 8.10 0.48
CA LYS A 39 3.60 9.37 0.44
C LYS A 39 2.34 9.29 -0.44
N LEU A 40 2.42 8.66 -1.61
CA LEU A 40 1.26 8.41 -2.46
C LEU A 40 0.18 7.61 -1.75
N GLN A 41 0.57 6.55 -1.06
CA GLN A 41 -0.33 5.72 -0.28
C GLN A 41 -1.06 6.52 0.80
N LYS A 42 -0.35 7.37 1.54
CA LYS A 42 -0.94 8.28 2.52
C LYS A 42 -1.94 9.25 1.88
N LEU A 43 -1.54 9.93 0.81
CA LEU A 43 -2.38 10.89 0.11
C LEU A 43 -3.63 10.24 -0.50
N HIS A 44 -3.48 9.03 -1.04
CA HIS A 44 -4.59 8.25 -1.58
C HIS A 44 -5.59 7.88 -0.48
N GLY A 45 -5.12 7.42 0.70
CA GLY A 45 -5.99 7.16 1.84
C GLY A 45 -6.75 8.41 2.31
N GLU A 46 -6.08 9.56 2.38
CA GLU A 46 -6.75 10.84 2.68
C GLU A 46 -7.78 11.24 1.61
N MET A 47 -7.55 10.90 0.34
CA MET A 47 -8.49 11.16 -0.75
C MET A 47 -9.71 10.25 -0.70
N LEU A 48 -9.54 8.95 -0.39
CA LEU A 48 -10.66 8.02 -0.25
C LEU A 48 -11.62 8.47 0.85
N VAL A 49 -11.11 8.90 2.00
CA VAL A 49 -11.94 9.45 3.08
C VAL A 49 -12.72 10.70 2.62
N LEU A 50 -12.14 11.51 1.73
CA LEU A 50 -12.85 12.65 1.15
C LEU A 50 -13.86 12.26 0.08
N HIS A 51 -13.69 11.15 -0.64
CA HIS A 51 -14.69 10.67 -1.60
C HIS A 51 -15.99 10.29 -0.87
N ASP A 52 -15.87 9.59 0.26
CA ASP A 52 -17.02 9.28 1.11
C ASP A 52 -17.77 10.55 1.59
N GLU A 53 -17.05 11.64 1.85
CA GLU A 53 -17.64 12.95 2.22
C GLU A 53 -18.25 13.71 1.02
N LEU A 54 -17.87 13.38 -0.21
CA LEU A 54 -18.25 14.10 -1.44
C LEU A 54 -19.41 13.44 -2.21
N ASP A 55 -19.63 12.14 -2.03
CA ASP A 55 -20.69 11.35 -2.69
C ASP A 55 -22.13 11.74 -2.23
N GLU A 56 -22.27 12.64 -1.24
CA GLU A 56 -23.58 13.10 -0.74
C GLU A 56 -24.22 14.25 -1.55
N GLU A 57 -23.52 14.89 -2.50
CA GLU A 57 -24.04 16.08 -3.23
C GLU A 57 -23.77 16.07 -4.75
N ASP A 58 -24.85 16.23 -5.56
CA ASP A 58 -24.82 16.34 -7.04
C ASP A 58 -23.90 17.45 -7.58
N ALA A 59 -23.52 18.44 -6.77
CA ALA A 59 -22.66 19.55 -7.17
C ALA A 59 -21.16 19.16 -7.32
N ASN A 60 -20.77 17.96 -6.90
CA ASN A 60 -19.38 17.50 -6.89
C ASN A 60 -18.98 16.74 -8.16
N THR A 61 -19.89 16.50 -9.10
CA THR A 61 -19.60 15.79 -10.37
C THR A 61 -18.51 16.46 -11.20
N GLU A 62 -18.36 17.79 -11.10
CA GLU A 62 -17.25 18.52 -11.76
C GLU A 62 -15.87 18.25 -11.12
N LEU A 63 -15.82 17.91 -9.83
CA LEU A 63 -14.58 17.57 -9.12
C LEU A 63 -14.15 16.13 -9.41
N LEU A 64 -15.12 15.21 -9.45
CA LEU A 64 -14.94 13.80 -9.81
C LEU A 64 -14.90 13.60 -11.34
N SER A 65 -14.15 14.47 -12.02
CA SER A 65 -13.95 14.40 -13.47
C SER A 65 -13.34 13.05 -13.89
N ALA A 66 -13.54 12.68 -15.16
CA ALA A 66 -12.95 11.47 -15.74
C ALA A 66 -11.42 11.39 -15.56
N ASP A 67 -10.72 12.51 -15.70
CA ASP A 67 -9.26 12.59 -15.50
C ASP A 67 -8.85 12.30 -14.05
N HIS A 68 -9.66 12.74 -13.07
CA HIS A 68 -9.43 12.45 -11.66
C HIS A 68 -9.64 10.97 -11.36
N LEU A 69 -10.76 10.39 -11.82
CA LEU A 69 -11.05 8.97 -11.63
C LEU A 69 -9.96 8.09 -12.27
N GLN A 70 -9.51 8.42 -13.47
CA GLN A 70 -8.40 7.72 -14.11
C GLN A 70 -7.08 7.84 -13.33
N LEU A 71 -6.78 9.02 -12.77
CA LEU A 71 -5.60 9.20 -11.92
C LEU A 71 -5.68 8.33 -10.65
N MET A 72 -6.87 8.18 -10.06
CA MET A 72 -7.07 7.34 -8.88
C MET A 72 -6.83 5.86 -9.19
N ASP A 73 -7.39 5.32 -10.29
CA ASP A 73 -7.15 3.95 -10.75
C ASP A 73 -5.66 3.68 -11.02
N ASP A 74 -4.99 4.64 -11.67
CA ASP A 74 -3.56 4.60 -11.96
C ASP A 74 -2.71 4.57 -10.67
N VAL A 75 -3.08 5.40 -9.68
CA VAL A 75 -2.40 5.48 -8.39
C VAL A 75 -2.62 4.20 -7.59
N GLU A 76 -3.82 3.63 -7.60
CA GLU A 76 -4.12 2.36 -6.96
C GLU A 76 -3.24 1.24 -7.55
N THR A 77 -3.19 1.15 -8.87
CA THR A 77 -2.34 0.18 -9.59
C THR A 77 -0.87 0.33 -9.19
N LEU A 78 -0.39 1.57 -9.07
CA LEU A 78 0.97 1.87 -8.66
C LEU A 78 1.24 1.42 -7.20
N ILE A 79 0.32 1.69 -6.28
CA ILE A 79 0.40 1.30 -4.87
C ILE A 79 0.43 -0.22 -4.74
N LEU A 80 -0.42 -0.94 -5.48
CA LEU A 80 -0.45 -2.40 -5.49
C LEU A 80 0.89 -2.98 -5.98
N ARG A 81 1.45 -2.41 -7.05
CA ARG A 81 2.76 -2.83 -7.57
C ARG A 81 3.90 -2.51 -6.60
N TYR A 82 3.87 -1.36 -5.92
CA TYR A 82 4.82 -1.04 -4.84
C TYR A 82 4.77 -2.07 -3.71
N SER A 83 3.58 -2.36 -3.18
CA SER A 83 3.41 -3.35 -2.11
C SER A 83 3.99 -4.71 -2.52
N LYS A 84 3.83 -5.10 -3.78
CA LYS A 84 4.39 -6.35 -4.32
C LYS A 84 5.92 -6.33 -4.36
N GLU A 85 6.54 -5.29 -4.90
CA GLU A 85 8.01 -5.21 -5.00
C GLU A 85 8.67 -5.07 -3.62
N GLU A 86 8.06 -4.33 -2.70
CA GLU A 86 8.53 -4.20 -1.32
C GLU A 86 8.53 -5.55 -0.60
N LYS A 87 7.45 -6.34 -0.73
CA LYS A 87 7.38 -7.71 -0.21
C LYS A 87 8.47 -8.61 -0.80
N LYS A 88 8.69 -8.54 -2.11
CA LYS A 88 9.74 -9.30 -2.80
C LYS A 88 11.13 -8.93 -2.28
N HIS A 89 11.40 -7.64 -2.07
CA HIS A 89 12.66 -7.16 -1.53
C HIS A 89 12.87 -7.65 -0.09
N ARG A 90 11.84 -7.54 0.77
CA ARG A 90 11.88 -8.07 2.15
C ARG A 90 12.20 -9.55 2.17
N LYS A 91 11.46 -10.37 1.41
CA LYS A 91 11.69 -11.81 1.31
C LYS A 91 13.12 -12.13 0.90
N LYS A 92 13.66 -11.42 -0.11
CA LYS A 92 15.03 -11.61 -0.57
C LYS A 92 16.06 -11.34 0.54
N LYS A 93 15.90 -10.24 1.29
CA LYS A 93 16.81 -9.88 2.39
C LYS A 93 16.81 -10.96 3.48
N LEU A 94 15.63 -11.47 3.83
CA LEU A 94 15.47 -12.54 4.81
C LEU A 94 16.19 -13.82 4.36
N SER A 95 16.00 -14.26 3.11
CA SER A 95 16.70 -15.44 2.57
C SER A 95 18.22 -15.27 2.59
N LEU A 96 18.73 -14.08 2.26
CA LEU A 96 20.18 -13.80 2.31
C LEU A 96 20.78 -13.95 3.71
N ILE A 97 20.04 -13.58 4.77
CA ILE A 97 20.47 -13.79 6.16
C ILE A 97 20.45 -15.29 6.48
N HIS A 98 19.38 -15.99 6.11
CA HIS A 98 19.21 -17.41 6.41
C HIS A 98 20.26 -18.29 5.73
N ASP A 99 20.52 -18.04 4.45
CA ASP A 99 21.45 -18.82 3.62
C ASP A 99 22.93 -18.55 3.95
N ASN A 100 23.22 -17.54 4.77
CA ASN A 100 24.59 -17.21 5.17
C ASN A 100 25.17 -18.24 6.15
N ARG A 101 25.93 -19.20 5.64
CA ARG A 101 26.57 -20.26 6.42
C ARG A 101 27.72 -19.79 7.33
N ALA A 102 28.20 -18.55 7.17
CA ALA A 102 29.26 -18.01 8.02
C ALA A 102 28.73 -17.47 9.36
N LEU A 103 27.41 -17.27 9.48
CA LEU A 103 26.77 -16.79 10.69
C LEU A 103 26.19 -17.96 11.49
N GLN A 104 26.36 -17.90 12.81
CA GLN A 104 25.64 -18.78 13.74
C GLN A 104 24.17 -18.38 13.83
N ASP A 105 23.30 -19.30 14.25
CA ASP A 105 21.86 -19.08 14.30
C ASP A 105 21.48 -17.91 15.22
N ILE A 106 22.18 -17.70 16.34
CA ILE A 106 21.96 -16.53 17.21
C ILE A 106 22.31 -15.22 16.50
N GLN A 107 23.39 -15.21 15.71
CA GLN A 107 23.79 -14.02 14.96
C GLN A 107 22.78 -13.73 13.86
N LYS A 108 22.32 -14.77 13.15
CA LYS A 108 21.23 -14.63 12.17
C LYS A 108 19.97 -14.09 12.82
N PHE A 109 19.62 -14.54 14.02
CA PHE A 109 18.44 -14.08 14.72
C PHE A 109 18.52 -12.59 15.10
N HIS A 110 19.66 -12.12 15.60
CA HIS A 110 19.88 -10.69 15.86
C HIS A 110 19.79 -9.84 14.58
N TYR A 111 20.40 -10.30 13.47
CA TYR A 111 20.28 -9.60 12.19
C TYR A 111 18.84 -9.59 11.67
N LEU A 112 18.15 -10.72 11.79
CA LEU A 112 16.75 -10.89 11.42
C LEU A 112 15.90 -9.84 12.16
N ASP A 113 15.93 -9.83 13.49
CA ASP A 113 15.16 -8.90 14.32
C ASP A 113 15.45 -7.43 13.99
N SER A 114 16.72 -7.06 13.77
CA SER A 114 17.11 -5.68 13.41
C SER A 114 16.51 -5.20 12.07
N CYS A 115 16.13 -6.14 11.20
CA CYS A 115 15.66 -5.87 9.84
C CYS A 115 14.15 -5.98 9.68
N LEU A 116 13.41 -6.33 10.73
CA LEU A 116 11.95 -6.48 10.71
C LEU A 116 11.24 -5.13 10.86
N GLU A 117 10.12 -5.01 10.13
CA GLU A 117 9.10 -3.99 10.37
C GLU A 117 8.27 -4.36 11.62
N LEU A 118 7.54 -3.39 12.15
CA LEU A 118 6.83 -3.52 13.43
C LEU A 118 5.91 -4.74 13.46
N GLU A 119 5.10 -4.92 12.41
CA GLU A 119 4.11 -5.98 12.30
C GLU A 119 4.76 -7.37 12.30
N ALA A 120 5.86 -7.53 11.56
CA ALA A 120 6.58 -8.80 11.52
C ALA A 120 7.37 -9.08 12.80
N ARG A 121 7.81 -8.02 13.50
CA ARG A 121 8.49 -8.14 14.79
C ARG A 121 7.52 -8.56 15.90
N GLU A 122 6.29 -8.03 15.90
CA GLU A 122 5.24 -8.40 16.86
C GLU A 122 4.92 -9.90 16.81
N GLU A 123 4.87 -10.48 15.61
CA GLU A 123 4.58 -11.92 15.44
C GLU A 123 5.62 -12.83 16.10
N ILE A 124 6.88 -12.40 16.19
CA ILE A 124 7.95 -13.18 16.82
C ILE A 124 8.36 -12.62 18.20
N SER A 125 7.70 -11.57 18.71
CA SER A 125 8.14 -10.86 19.91
C SER A 125 8.06 -11.71 21.19
N HIS A 126 7.26 -12.78 21.16
CA HIS A 126 7.14 -13.75 22.25
C HIS A 126 8.30 -14.76 22.29
N LEU A 127 9.10 -14.85 21.22
CA LEU A 127 10.27 -15.71 21.15
C LEU A 127 11.48 -14.99 21.73
N GLN A 128 12.20 -15.67 22.62
CA GLN A 128 13.49 -15.16 23.12
C GLN A 128 14.54 -15.26 22.00
N LEU A 129 15.41 -14.26 21.90
CA LEU A 129 16.56 -14.24 20.98
C LEU A 129 17.60 -15.30 21.38
N THR A 130 17.39 -16.54 20.97
CA THR A 130 18.26 -17.70 21.25
C THR A 130 18.45 -18.53 19.98
N GLU A 131 19.54 -19.32 19.91
CA GLU A 131 19.80 -20.20 18.75
C GLU A 131 18.64 -21.17 18.50
N GLN A 132 18.07 -21.73 19.56
CA GLN A 132 17.00 -22.73 19.49
C GLN A 132 15.72 -22.15 18.86
N ASN A 133 15.47 -20.86 19.10
CA ASN A 133 14.27 -20.19 18.62
C ASN A 133 14.42 -19.61 17.21
N TYR A 134 15.64 -19.56 16.66
CA TYR A 134 15.89 -18.96 15.35
C TYR A 134 15.07 -19.64 14.24
N ASN A 135 15.10 -20.97 14.15
CA ASN A 135 14.38 -21.70 13.11
C ASN A 135 12.86 -21.53 13.24
N ILE A 136 12.35 -21.46 14.47
CA ILE A 136 10.93 -21.19 14.76
C ILE A 136 10.56 -19.78 14.26
N ALA A 137 11.34 -18.76 14.63
CA ALA A 137 11.12 -17.38 14.19
C ALA A 137 11.18 -17.26 12.66
N TRP A 138 12.15 -17.94 12.03
CA TRP A 138 12.29 -17.99 10.57
C TRP A 138 11.05 -18.56 9.88
N ASP A 139 10.52 -19.67 10.37
CA ASP A 139 9.34 -20.31 9.80
C ASP A 139 8.09 -19.43 9.91
N HIS A 140 7.88 -18.79 11.07
CA HIS A 140 6.81 -17.81 11.26
C HIS A 140 6.91 -16.65 10.27
N LEU A 141 8.10 -16.06 10.13
CA LEU A 141 8.33 -14.95 9.20
C LEU A 141 8.11 -15.38 7.75
N ASN A 142 8.61 -16.55 7.35
CA ASN A 142 8.34 -17.09 6.01
C ASN A 142 6.85 -17.26 5.76
N GLN A 143 6.08 -17.73 6.74
CA GLN A 143 4.63 -17.83 6.62
C GLN A 143 3.98 -16.46 6.45
N ILE A 144 4.38 -15.45 7.21
CA ILE A 144 3.84 -14.08 7.11
C ILE A 144 4.10 -13.47 5.73
N TYR A 145 5.34 -13.58 5.24
CA TYR A 145 5.70 -13.01 3.94
C TYR A 145 5.17 -13.82 2.75
N ASN A 146 4.79 -15.09 2.95
CA ASN A 146 4.15 -15.91 1.91
C ASN A 146 2.61 -15.88 1.99
N ASN A 147 2.00 -15.66 3.17
CA ASN A 147 0.56 -15.60 3.36
C ASN A 147 0.02 -14.21 2.97
N ASN A 148 -0.53 -14.18 1.77
CA ASN A 148 -0.99 -13.04 0.97
C ASN A 148 -2.04 -12.06 1.58
N ARG A 149 -2.34 -12.04 2.89
CA ARG A 149 -3.60 -11.44 3.37
C ARG A 149 -3.57 -10.03 3.97
N SER A 150 -2.46 -9.49 4.48
CA SER A 150 -2.61 -8.33 5.39
C SER A 150 -2.76 -6.94 4.75
N PHE A 151 -2.41 -6.73 3.47
CA PHE A 151 -2.42 -5.35 2.91
C PHE A 151 -3.44 -5.11 1.80
N VAL A 152 -3.82 -6.17 1.10
CA VAL A 152 -4.72 -6.08 -0.05
C VAL A 152 -6.18 -6.01 0.42
N GLN A 153 -6.53 -6.63 1.55
CA GLN A 153 -7.92 -6.76 1.98
C GLN A 153 -8.58 -5.45 2.43
N THR A 154 -7.84 -4.45 2.92
CA THR A 154 -8.46 -3.18 3.35
C THR A 154 -8.73 -2.27 2.16
N ASN A 155 -7.76 -2.10 1.25
CA ASN A 155 -7.96 -1.33 0.02
C ASN A 155 -8.93 -2.02 -0.94
N ILE A 156 -8.77 -3.32 -1.21
CA ILE A 156 -9.64 -4.03 -2.16
C ILE A 156 -11.08 -4.13 -1.65
N LYS A 157 -11.33 -4.29 -0.34
CA LYS A 157 -12.72 -4.30 0.15
C LYS A 157 -13.41 -2.95 -0.05
N GLN A 158 -12.73 -1.84 0.22
CA GLN A 158 -13.29 -0.51 0.00
C GLN A 158 -13.49 -0.21 -1.50
N ILE A 159 -12.58 -0.65 -2.37
CA ILE A 159 -12.67 -0.44 -3.82
C ILE A 159 -13.77 -1.30 -4.46
N PHE A 160 -13.97 -2.55 -4.03
CA PHE A 160 -15.08 -3.37 -4.54
C PHE A 160 -16.45 -2.89 -4.06
N ASP A 161 -16.56 -2.35 -2.85
CA ASP A 161 -17.81 -1.75 -2.37
C ASP A 161 -18.11 -0.43 -3.10
N VAL A 162 -17.12 0.42 -3.35
CA VAL A 162 -17.30 1.72 -4.05
C VAL A 162 -17.53 1.54 -5.56
N GLN A 163 -16.79 0.65 -6.26
CA GLN A 163 -16.94 0.47 -7.71
C GLN A 163 -18.30 -0.11 -8.14
N TYR A 164 -19.03 -0.78 -7.24
CA TYR A 164 -20.36 -1.33 -7.53
C TYR A 164 -21.44 -0.23 -7.51
N ASP A 165 -21.32 0.75 -6.62
CA ASP A 165 -22.31 1.84 -6.49
C ASP A 165 -22.10 2.94 -7.54
N THR A 166 -20.87 3.37 -7.80
CA THR A 166 -20.63 4.50 -8.73
C THR A 166 -20.89 4.12 -10.20
N ARG A 167 -20.53 2.89 -10.62
CA ARG A 167 -20.79 2.44 -12.02
C ARG A 167 -22.28 2.26 -12.31
N ASN A 168 -23.06 1.73 -11.37
CA ASN A 168 -24.50 1.55 -11.56
C ASN A 168 -25.27 2.87 -11.51
N SER A 169 -24.83 3.84 -10.69
CA SER A 169 -25.43 5.18 -10.63
C SER A 169 -25.17 5.98 -11.92
N ILE A 170 -23.93 5.98 -12.45
CA ILE A 170 -23.60 6.70 -13.68
C ILE A 170 -24.28 6.08 -14.92
N LEU A 171 -24.35 4.75 -15.00
CA LEU A 171 -25.02 4.07 -16.12
C LEU A 171 -26.54 4.24 -16.09
N SER A 172 -27.18 4.27 -14.91
CA SER A 172 -28.62 4.54 -14.80
C SER A 172 -28.98 6.00 -15.09
N ALA A 173 -28.12 6.97 -14.72
CA ALA A 173 -28.30 8.39 -15.05
C ALA A 173 -28.09 8.69 -16.54
N SER A 174 -27.28 7.89 -17.26
CA SER A 174 -26.95 8.11 -18.68
C SER A 174 -27.97 7.55 -19.66
N PHE A 175 -28.85 6.64 -19.22
CA PHE A 175 -29.89 6.01 -20.06
C PHE A 175 -31.32 6.54 -19.80
N GLY A 176 -31.47 7.52 -18.91
CA GLY A 176 -32.74 8.16 -18.59
C GLY A 176 -32.89 9.55 -19.19
N ARG A 177 -32.90 9.67 -20.53
CA ARG A 177 -33.45 10.83 -21.26
C ARG A 177 -34.03 10.40 -22.59
#